data_AF-A0AAN8FP43-F1
#
_entry.id   AF-A0AAN8FP43-F1
#
_cell.length_a   1.000
_cell.length_b   1.000
_cell.length_c   1.000
_cell.angle_alpha   90.00
_cell.angle_beta   90.00
_cell.angle_gamma   90.00
#
_symmetry.space_group_name_H-M   'P 1'
#
loop_
_entity.id
_entity.type
_entity.pdbx_description
1 polymer ?
#
loop_
_entity_poly.entity_id
_entity_poly.type
_entity_poly.pdbx_seq_one_letter_code
_entity_poly.pdbx_strand_id
1 'polypeptide(L)'
;IYEPPVTIWIYNIINVVDTISFNGILWFTLTIAVNRWTVFAYPVLHHALFRRSKVWRTVMAVGGVVLVQVTGANLLQCWNSVPSTSFTSTSDARIRHSCYHSHGSSVSFMQVMRYESYVLPVIMFLLYVYEFVLLRLASSSTHDAWASSSRQRQIEISLLSQAVIITLFLELQTASFTILPKIATGFNK
;
A
#
# COMPACT_ATOMS: atom_id res chain seq x y z
N ILE A 1 14.84 19.12 -27.33
CA ILE A 1 14.55 17.91 -28.14
C ILE A 1 13.12 17.54 -27.81
N TYR A 2 12.19 18.02 -28.63
CA TYR A 2 10.75 17.81 -28.45
C TYR A 2 10.47 16.35 -28.79
N GLU A 3 10.22 15.52 -27.79
CA GLU A 3 9.68 14.19 -28.05
C GLU A 3 8.29 14.32 -28.71
N PRO A 4 7.93 13.38 -29.60
CA PRO A 4 6.62 13.42 -30.26
C PRO A 4 5.50 13.34 -29.21
N PRO A 5 4.34 13.99 -29.45
CA PRO A 5 3.22 14.05 -28.51
C PRO A 5 2.71 12.66 -28.05
N VAL A 6 3.04 11.61 -28.80
CA VAL A 6 2.69 10.22 -28.50
C VAL A 6 3.45 9.68 -27.27
N THR A 7 4.72 10.02 -27.07
CA THR A 7 5.48 9.50 -25.92
C THR A 7 4.94 10.05 -24.61
N ILE A 8 4.61 11.34 -24.57
CA ILE A 8 4.00 12.02 -23.43
C ILE A 8 2.71 11.31 -22.98
N TRP A 9 1.86 10.92 -23.93
CA TRP A 9 0.62 10.20 -23.64
C TRP A 9 0.87 8.80 -23.07
N ILE A 10 1.80 8.06 -23.65
CA ILE A 10 2.15 6.71 -23.17
C ILE A 10 2.69 6.77 -21.74
N TYR A 11 3.61 7.71 -21.45
CA TYR A 11 4.14 7.90 -20.10
C TYR A 11 3.06 8.25 -19.09
N ASN A 12 2.10 9.11 -19.46
CA ASN A 12 1.02 9.48 -18.55
C ASN A 12 0.11 8.29 -18.23
N ILE A 13 -0.25 7.48 -19.24
CA ILE A 13 -1.08 6.28 -19.05
C ILE A 13 -0.35 5.28 -18.13
N ILE A 14 0.94 5.01 -18.40
CA ILE A 14 1.73 4.07 -17.59
C ILE A 14 1.81 4.56 -16.14
N ASN A 15 2.09 5.85 -15.92
CA ASN A 15 2.19 6.42 -14.58
C ASN A 15 0.85 6.35 -13.81
N VAL A 16 -0.27 6.60 -14.50
CA VAL A 16 -1.61 6.46 -13.92
C VAL A 16 -1.90 5.02 -13.55
N VAL A 17 -1.62 4.06 -14.45
CA VAL A 17 -1.83 2.63 -14.19
C VAL A 17 -0.96 2.14 -13.04
N ASP A 18 0.30 2.56 -12.98
CA ASP A 18 1.22 2.20 -11.90
C ASP A 18 0.73 2.75 -10.55
N THR A 19 0.30 4.01 -10.53
CA THR A 19 -0.26 4.67 -9.34
C THR A 19 -1.55 4.00 -8.87
N ILE A 20 -2.47 3.66 -9.79
CA ILE A 20 -3.72 2.92 -9.47
C ILE A 20 -3.36 1.55 -8.89
N SER A 21 -2.45 0.83 -9.55
CA SER A 21 -2.12 -0.55 -9.18
C SER A 21 -1.46 -0.61 -7.81
N PHE A 22 -0.50 0.28 -7.56
CA PHE A 22 0.24 0.34 -6.30
C PHE A 22 -0.64 0.79 -5.11
N ASN A 23 -1.40 1.89 -5.25
CA ASN A 23 -2.27 2.33 -4.16
C ASN A 23 -3.48 1.40 -3.98
N GLY A 24 -4.01 0.89 -5.09
CA GLY A 24 -5.08 -0.10 -5.08
C GLY A 24 -4.69 -1.34 -4.31
N ILE A 25 -3.54 -1.95 -4.61
CA ILE A 25 -3.11 -3.17 -3.92
C ILE A 25 -2.89 -2.91 -2.43
N LEU A 26 -2.33 -1.77 -2.03
CA LEU A 26 -2.14 -1.42 -0.62
C LEU A 26 -3.47 -1.32 0.14
N TRP A 27 -4.42 -0.53 -0.37
CA TRP A 27 -5.72 -0.33 0.29
C TRP A 27 -6.57 -1.61 0.31
N PHE A 28 -6.56 -2.39 -0.78
CA PHE A 28 -7.28 -3.66 -0.81
C PHE A 28 -6.66 -4.68 0.14
N THR A 29 -5.33 -4.75 0.22
CA THR A 29 -4.67 -5.69 1.14
C THR A 29 -4.90 -5.28 2.60
N LEU A 30 -4.87 -3.98 2.92
CA LEU A 30 -5.27 -3.49 4.23
C LEU A 30 -6.72 -3.87 4.55
N THR A 31 -7.63 -3.73 3.59
CA THR A 31 -9.05 -4.10 3.78
C THR A 31 -9.21 -5.59 4.06
N ILE A 32 -8.42 -6.45 3.40
CA ILE A 32 -8.41 -7.89 3.66
C ILE A 32 -7.86 -8.20 5.06
N ALA A 33 -6.79 -7.52 5.49
CA ALA A 33 -6.25 -7.65 6.84
C ALA A 33 -7.28 -7.20 7.89
N VAL A 34 -7.90 -6.03 7.73
CA VAL A 34 -8.97 -5.55 8.62
C VAL A 34 -10.16 -6.51 8.64
N ASN A 35 -10.55 -7.08 7.49
CA ASN A 35 -11.61 -8.08 7.43
C ASN A 35 -11.30 -9.28 8.32
N ARG A 36 -10.10 -9.86 8.21
CA ARG A 36 -9.66 -10.99 9.05
C ARG A 36 -9.57 -10.59 10.52
N TRP A 37 -8.95 -9.45 10.81
CA TRP A 37 -8.83 -8.94 12.17
C TRP A 37 -10.18 -8.77 12.86
N THR A 38 -11.17 -8.20 12.15
CA THR A 38 -12.52 -7.99 12.71
C THR A 38 -13.24 -9.30 13.04
N VAL A 39 -12.99 -10.39 12.30
CA VAL A 39 -13.57 -11.72 12.62
C VAL A 39 -13.16 -12.17 14.03
N PHE A 40 -11.89 -11.96 14.40
CA PHE A 40 -11.35 -12.44 15.67
C PHE A 40 -11.53 -11.44 16.81
N ALA A 41 -11.31 -10.15 16.55
CA ALA A 41 -11.30 -9.13 17.59
C ALA A 41 -12.70 -8.55 17.86
N TYR A 42 -13.52 -8.34 16.82
CA TYR A 42 -14.78 -7.60 16.92
C TYR A 42 -15.88 -8.15 15.97
N PRO A 43 -16.54 -9.27 16.33
CA PRO A 43 -17.53 -9.91 15.46
C PRO A 43 -18.73 -9.01 15.13
N VAL A 44 -19.09 -8.08 16.02
CA VAL A 44 -20.15 -7.08 15.77
C VAL A 44 -19.77 -6.14 14.63
N LEU A 45 -18.52 -5.65 14.62
CA LEU A 45 -18.00 -4.78 13.57
C LEU A 45 -17.86 -5.54 12.24
N HIS A 46 -17.43 -6.81 12.31
CA HIS A 46 -17.36 -7.68 11.13
C HIS A 46 -18.74 -7.84 10.47
N HIS A 47 -19.79 -8.12 11.24
CA HIS A 47 -21.15 -8.19 10.70
C HIS A 47 -21.66 -6.85 10.15
N ALA A 48 -21.23 -5.73 10.72
CA ALA A 48 -21.62 -4.41 10.25
C ALA A 48 -20.99 -4.05 8.89
N LEU A 49 -19.70 -4.38 8.69
CA LEU A 49 -18.92 -3.98 7.50
C LEU A 49 -18.86 -5.06 6.41
N PHE A 50 -18.66 -6.33 6.79
CA PHE A 50 -18.29 -7.42 5.86
C PHE A 50 -19.39 -8.46 5.62
N ARG A 51 -20.65 -8.14 5.96
CA ARG A 51 -21.79 -8.98 5.57
C ARG A 51 -21.90 -9.04 4.05
N ARG A 52 -22.27 -10.19 3.47
CA ARG A 52 -22.31 -10.45 2.00
C ARG A 52 -22.94 -9.32 1.15
N SER A 53 -23.99 -8.68 1.64
CA SER A 53 -24.65 -7.55 0.94
C SER A 53 -23.92 -6.20 1.09
N LYS A 54 -23.09 -6.05 2.12
CA LYS A 54 -22.36 -4.82 2.46
C LYS A 54 -20.89 -4.81 2.04
N VAL A 55 -20.30 -5.98 1.72
CA VAL A 55 -18.92 -6.06 1.19
C VAL A 55 -18.74 -5.17 -0.04
N TRP A 56 -19.75 -5.06 -0.90
CA TRP A 56 -19.67 -4.16 -2.04
C TRP A 56 -19.49 -2.69 -1.65
N ARG A 57 -20.04 -2.26 -0.50
CA ARG A 57 -19.88 -0.89 0.00
C ARG A 57 -18.45 -0.63 0.46
N THR A 58 -17.78 -1.60 1.10
CA THR A 58 -16.37 -1.45 1.50
C THR A 58 -15.46 -1.43 0.28
N VAL A 59 -15.68 -2.31 -0.69
CA VAL A 59 -14.96 -2.32 -1.97
C VAL A 59 -15.14 -0.98 -2.71
N MET A 60 -16.37 -0.46 -2.78
CA MET A 60 -16.64 0.83 -3.40
C MET A 60 -16.05 2.01 -2.64
N ALA A 61 -16.03 1.97 -1.31
CA ALA A 61 -15.40 2.99 -0.50
C ALA A 61 -13.88 3.04 -0.75
N VAL A 62 -13.23 1.88 -0.74
CA VAL A 62 -11.79 1.73 -1.06
C VAL A 62 -11.50 2.19 -2.49
N GLY A 63 -12.32 1.74 -3.46
CA GLY A 63 -12.22 2.18 -4.85
C GLY A 63 -12.38 3.70 -4.98
N GLY A 64 -13.30 4.31 -4.22
CA GLY A 64 -13.47 5.75 -4.15
C GLY A 64 -12.23 6.48 -3.63
N VAL A 65 -11.60 5.98 -2.56
CA VAL A 65 -10.33 6.54 -2.05
C VAL A 65 -9.24 6.49 -3.12
N VAL A 66 -9.05 5.34 -3.77
CA VAL A 66 -8.06 5.17 -4.84
C VAL A 66 -8.37 6.10 -6.02
N LEU A 67 -9.64 6.23 -6.42
CA LEU A 67 -10.04 7.13 -7.49
C LEU A 67 -9.77 8.60 -7.15
N VAL A 68 -10.04 9.02 -5.90
CA VAL A 68 -9.72 10.39 -5.44
C VAL A 68 -8.22 10.65 -5.50
N GLN A 69 -7.40 9.68 -5.10
CA GLN A 69 -5.94 9.78 -5.16
C GLN A 69 -5.43 9.91 -6.60
N VAL A 70 -5.95 9.07 -7.50
CA VAL A 70 -5.56 9.06 -8.92
C VAL A 70 -6.03 10.33 -9.62
N THR A 71 -7.26 10.75 -9.35
CA THR A 71 -7.81 12.01 -9.88
C THR A 71 -7.00 13.20 -9.38
N GLY A 72 -6.66 13.22 -8.09
CA GLY A 72 -5.81 14.26 -7.49
C GLY A 72 -4.43 14.32 -8.14
N ALA A 73 -3.77 13.16 -8.33
CA ALA A 73 -2.47 13.09 -8.99
C ALA A 73 -2.52 13.60 -10.45
N ASN A 74 -3.58 13.26 -11.19
CA ASN A 74 -3.77 13.68 -12.58
C ASN A 74 -4.08 15.19 -12.70
N LEU A 75 -4.97 15.72 -11.85
CA LEU A 75 -5.32 17.14 -11.83
C LEU A 75 -4.12 18.04 -11.51
N LEU A 76 -3.22 17.57 -10.64
CA LEU A 76 -2.03 18.33 -10.26
C LEU A 76 -0.92 18.30 -11.32
N GLN A 77 -1.05 17.45 -12.35
CA GLN A 77 -0.05 17.24 -13.40
C GLN A 77 1.36 17.17 -12.82
N CYS A 78 1.54 16.40 -11.75
CA CYS A 78 2.85 16.19 -11.16
C CYS A 78 3.55 15.07 -11.94
N TRP A 79 4.73 15.35 -12.49
CA TRP A 79 5.53 14.35 -13.17
C TRP A 79 6.90 14.20 -12.53
N ASN A 80 7.45 13.00 -12.66
CA ASN A 80 8.81 12.69 -12.28
C ASN A 80 9.73 13.11 -13.43
N SER A 81 10.25 14.32 -13.37
CA SER A 81 11.27 14.76 -14.33
C SER A 81 12.63 14.22 -13.89
N VAL A 82 13.22 13.33 -14.69
CA VAL A 82 14.66 13.04 -14.60
C VAL A 82 15.38 14.23 -15.24
N PRO A 83 16.21 14.99 -14.51
CA PRO A 83 16.89 16.15 -15.07
C PRO A 83 17.79 15.69 -16.23
N SER A 84 17.51 16.21 -17.42
CA SER A 84 18.21 15.84 -18.67
C SER A 84 19.56 16.53 -18.81
N THR A 85 19.92 17.44 -17.90
CA THR A 85 21.15 18.23 -17.98
C THR A 85 22.26 17.56 -17.17
N SER A 86 23.21 17.01 -17.92
CA SER A 86 24.58 16.65 -17.53
C SER A 86 24.73 15.59 -16.43
N PHE A 87 24.90 14.36 -16.89
CA PHE A 87 25.39 13.16 -16.21
C PHE A 87 26.82 13.29 -15.61
N THR A 88 27.33 14.51 -15.39
CA THR A 88 28.71 14.77 -14.92
C THR A 88 28.82 15.00 -13.42
N SER A 89 27.71 15.09 -12.68
CA SER A 89 27.70 15.02 -11.21
C SER A 89 26.93 13.79 -10.76
N THR A 90 27.68 12.70 -10.57
CA THR A 90 27.28 11.37 -10.10
C THR A 90 26.63 11.32 -8.71
N SER A 91 26.37 12.46 -8.08
CA SER A 91 25.92 12.59 -6.69
C SER A 91 24.52 13.17 -6.49
N ASP A 92 23.82 13.64 -7.54
CA ASP A 92 22.52 14.33 -7.37
C ASP A 92 21.42 13.84 -8.34
N ALA A 93 21.35 12.51 -8.56
CA ALA A 93 20.24 11.85 -9.24
C ALA A 93 18.98 11.78 -8.33
N ARG A 94 18.55 12.92 -7.78
CA ARG A 94 17.25 13.00 -7.10
C ARG A 94 16.17 13.12 -8.17
N ILE A 95 15.27 12.15 -8.20
CA ILE A 95 13.99 12.26 -8.92
C ILE A 95 13.28 13.49 -8.34
N ARG A 96 13.31 14.61 -9.07
CA ARG A 96 12.58 15.82 -8.68
C ARG A 96 11.15 15.69 -9.18
N HIS A 97 10.21 15.69 -8.24
CA HIS A 97 8.80 15.86 -8.52
C HIS A 97 8.56 17.33 -8.89
N SER A 98 8.32 17.59 -10.16
CA SER A 98 7.94 18.92 -10.64
C SER A 98 6.45 18.89 -10.96
N CYS A 99 5.70 19.87 -10.44
CA CYS A 99 4.28 20.02 -10.74
C CYS A 99 4.08 21.34 -11.50
N TYR A 100 3.16 21.34 -12.47
CA TYR A 100 2.91 22.49 -13.36
C TYR A 100 2.44 23.75 -12.60
N HIS A 101 1.69 23.56 -11.51
CA HIS A 101 1.23 24.64 -10.64
C HIS A 101 1.68 24.42 -9.20
N SER A 102 2.64 25.24 -8.77
CA SER A 102 3.08 25.33 -7.37
C SER A 102 2.09 26.17 -6.56
N HIS A 103 0.85 25.70 -6.47
CA HIS A 103 -0.05 26.14 -5.39
C HIS A 103 0.23 25.28 -4.16
N GLY A 104 0.22 25.87 -2.97
CA GLY A 104 0.57 25.16 -1.72
C GLY A 104 -0.21 23.86 -1.48
N SER A 105 -1.41 23.72 -2.05
CA SER A 105 -2.23 22.50 -1.98
C SER A 105 -1.59 21.28 -2.68
N SER A 106 -0.81 21.46 -3.74
CA SER A 106 -0.18 20.35 -4.47
C SER A 106 0.93 19.70 -3.65
N VAL A 107 1.67 20.50 -2.88
CA VAL A 107 2.72 20.04 -1.97
C VAL A 107 2.13 19.17 -0.85
N SER A 108 1.02 19.62 -0.26
CA SER A 108 0.34 18.85 0.80
C SER A 108 -0.18 17.50 0.29
N PHE A 109 -0.77 17.48 -0.91
CA PHE A 109 -1.28 16.24 -1.49
C PHE A 109 -0.17 15.20 -1.73
N MET A 110 0.97 15.64 -2.28
CA MET A 110 2.13 14.77 -2.49
C MET A 110 2.71 14.22 -1.17
N GLN A 111 2.71 15.04 -0.10
CA GLN A 111 3.13 14.59 1.22
C GLN A 111 2.20 13.52 1.79
N VAL A 112 0.89 13.67 1.61
CA VAL A 112 -0.11 12.67 2.06
C VAL A 112 0.09 11.35 1.33
N MET A 113 0.19 11.35 0.00
CA MET A 113 0.42 10.13 -0.79
C MET A 113 1.71 9.41 -0.37
N ARG A 114 2.79 10.17 -0.12
CA ARG A 114 4.06 9.63 0.36
C ARG A 114 3.93 9.05 1.77
N TYR A 115 3.20 9.71 2.64
CA TYR A 115 2.98 9.26 4.01
C TYR A 115 2.15 7.98 4.05
N GLU A 116 1.07 7.91 3.28
CA GLU A 116 0.25 6.70 3.18
C GLU A 116 1.02 5.50 2.66
N SER A 117 1.85 5.69 1.63
CA SER A 117 2.69 4.61 1.07
C SER A 117 3.67 4.04 2.11
N TYR A 118 4.02 4.82 3.14
CA TYR A 118 4.90 4.37 4.23
C TYR A 118 4.11 3.80 5.42
N VAL A 119 2.99 4.41 5.78
CA VAL A 119 2.23 4.04 6.98
C VAL A 119 1.33 2.85 6.76
N LEU A 120 0.74 2.70 5.57
CA LEU A 120 -0.17 1.59 5.27
C LEU A 120 0.51 0.22 5.42
N PRO A 121 1.69 -0.03 4.85
CA PRO A 121 2.41 -1.29 5.07
C PRO A 121 2.66 -1.55 6.55
N VAL A 122 3.15 -0.55 7.30
CA VAL A 122 3.50 -0.71 8.72
C VAL A 122 2.27 -1.10 9.54
N ILE A 123 1.13 -0.47 9.28
CA ILE A 123 -0.15 -0.82 9.91
C ILE A 123 -0.54 -2.26 9.56
N MET A 124 -0.41 -2.66 8.29
CA MET A 124 -0.70 -4.03 7.86
C MET A 124 0.18 -5.05 8.57
N PHE A 125 1.48 -4.78 8.70
CA PHE A 125 2.41 -5.64 9.42
C PHE A 125 1.99 -5.81 10.89
N LEU A 126 1.68 -4.70 11.58
CA LEU A 126 1.22 -4.73 12.96
C LEU A 126 -0.11 -5.50 13.13
N LEU A 127 -1.05 -5.33 12.20
CA LEU A 127 -2.31 -6.09 12.18
C LEU A 127 -2.05 -7.59 12.04
N TYR A 128 -1.17 -8.01 11.14
CA TYR A 128 -0.84 -9.42 10.97
C TYR A 128 -0.11 -10.03 12.17
N VAL A 129 0.82 -9.30 12.79
CA VAL A 129 1.47 -9.73 14.04
C VAL A 129 0.43 -9.90 15.15
N TYR A 130 -0.51 -8.95 15.27
CA TYR A 130 -1.58 -9.02 16.25
C TYR A 130 -2.54 -10.19 16.00
N GLU A 131 -2.96 -10.43 14.75
CA GLU A 131 -3.75 -11.60 14.37
C GLU A 131 -3.04 -12.91 14.73
N PHE A 132 -1.74 -13.00 14.47
CA PHE A 132 -0.94 -14.17 14.81
C PHE A 132 -0.93 -14.43 16.33
N VAL A 133 -0.76 -13.39 17.15
CA VAL A 133 -0.80 -13.48 18.61
C VAL A 133 -2.18 -13.94 19.08
N LEU A 134 -3.27 -13.35 18.56
CA LEU A 134 -4.63 -13.77 18.90
C LEU A 134 -4.90 -15.24 18.54
N LEU A 135 -4.47 -15.69 17.36
CA LEU A 135 -4.63 -17.09 16.95
C LEU A 135 -3.85 -18.06 17.86
N ARG A 136 -2.66 -17.65 18.32
CA ARG A 136 -1.86 -18.40 19.29
C ARG A 136 -2.54 -18.48 20.66
N LEU A 137 -3.05 -17.36 21.17
CA LEU A 137 -3.75 -17.30 22.46
C LEU A 137 -5.05 -18.11 22.42
N ALA A 138 -5.85 -17.95 21.37
CA ALA A 138 -7.05 -18.74 21.15
C ALA A 138 -6.75 -20.24 20.98
N SER A 139 -5.54 -20.62 20.54
CA SER A 139 -5.10 -22.02 20.51
C SER A 139 -4.90 -22.64 21.86
N SER A 140 -4.40 -21.86 22.81
CA SER A 140 -4.05 -22.37 24.13
C SER A 140 -5.27 -22.60 25.01
N SER A 141 -6.39 -21.94 24.72
CA SER A 141 -7.58 -21.91 25.58
C SER A 141 -8.59 -23.03 25.34
N THR A 142 -8.46 -23.80 24.25
CA THR A 142 -9.53 -24.73 23.82
C THR A 142 -8.98 -26.14 23.62
N HIS A 143 -8.62 -26.79 24.73
CA HIS A 143 -8.07 -28.16 24.71
C HIS A 143 -9.14 -29.27 24.63
N ASP A 144 -10.43 -28.95 24.86
CA ASP A 144 -11.40 -30.01 25.22
C ASP A 144 -12.58 -30.26 24.27
N ALA A 145 -12.72 -29.60 23.10
CA ALA A 145 -13.99 -29.73 22.37
C ALA A 145 -13.99 -30.09 20.86
N TRP A 146 -12.94 -29.87 20.05
CA TRP A 146 -13.12 -29.91 18.59
C TRP A 146 -11.97 -30.61 17.81
N ALA A 147 -11.97 -31.94 17.79
CA ALA A 147 -11.05 -32.74 16.98
C ALA A 147 -11.27 -32.62 15.45
N SER A 148 -12.44 -32.18 14.98
CA SER A 148 -12.70 -31.97 13.54
C SER A 148 -12.22 -30.60 13.01
N SER A 149 -11.77 -29.69 13.90
CA SER A 149 -11.30 -28.35 13.57
C SER A 149 -9.82 -28.29 13.17
N SER A 150 -9.01 -29.27 13.59
CA SER A 150 -7.54 -29.21 13.48
C SER A 150 -7.04 -29.04 12.05
N ARG A 151 -7.64 -29.74 11.08
CA ARG A 151 -7.27 -29.67 9.66
C ARG A 151 -7.64 -28.35 9.02
N GLN A 152 -8.83 -27.81 9.31
CA GLN A 152 -9.25 -26.50 8.82
C GLN A 152 -8.41 -25.39 9.43
N ARG A 153 -8.06 -25.53 10.71
CA ARG A 153 -7.17 -24.62 11.43
C ARG A 153 -5.74 -24.62 10.85
N GLN A 154 -5.19 -25.78 10.50
CA GLN A 154 -3.89 -25.87 9.85
C GLN A 154 -3.89 -25.16 8.49
N ILE A 155 -4.95 -25.32 7.70
CA ILE A 155 -5.12 -24.61 6.43
C ILE A 155 -5.18 -23.09 6.66
N GLU A 156 -5.94 -22.64 7.66
CA GLU A 156 -6.06 -21.22 7.99
C GLU A 156 -4.71 -20.62 8.45
N ILE A 157 -3.97 -21.34 9.31
CA ILE A 157 -2.63 -20.93 9.74
C ILE A 157 -1.66 -20.87 8.56
N SER A 158 -1.72 -21.83 7.62
CA SER A 158 -0.88 -21.83 6.42
C SER A 158 -1.20 -20.64 5.50
N LEU A 159 -2.49 -20.33 5.32
CA LEU A 159 -2.92 -19.16 4.55
C LEU A 159 -2.55 -17.84 5.23
N LEU A 160 -2.55 -17.81 6.56
CA LEU A 160 -2.13 -16.63 7.33
C LEU A 160 -0.61 -16.45 7.25
N SER A 161 0.17 -17.51 7.42
CA SER A 161 1.64 -17.43 7.33
C SER A 161 2.08 -17.00 5.93
N GLN A 162 1.43 -17.49 4.87
CA GLN A 162 1.68 -17.04 3.52
C GLN A 162 1.38 -15.54 3.34
N ALA A 163 0.28 -15.05 3.89
CA ALA A 163 -0.07 -13.62 3.84
C ALA A 163 0.95 -12.75 4.60
N VAL A 164 1.43 -13.21 5.76
CA VAL A 164 2.49 -12.54 6.52
C VAL A 164 3.78 -12.46 5.70
N ILE A 165 4.19 -13.56 5.07
CA ILE A 165 5.39 -13.61 4.23
C ILE A 165 5.27 -12.65 3.04
N ILE A 166 4.15 -12.67 2.32
CA ILE A 166 3.90 -11.76 1.19
C ILE A 166 3.97 -10.30 1.65
N THR A 167 3.36 -9.99 2.79
CA THR A 167 3.35 -8.63 3.33
C THR A 167 4.75 -8.17 3.73
N LEU A 168 5.56 -9.07 4.32
CA LEU A 168 6.97 -8.79 4.64
C LEU A 168 7.80 -8.49 3.37
N PHE A 169 7.57 -9.22 2.28
CA PHE A 169 8.25 -8.95 1.01
C PHE A 169 7.81 -7.62 0.38
N LEU A 170 6.52 -7.27 0.44
CA LEU A 170 6.02 -5.98 -0.03
C LEU A 170 6.62 -4.81 0.77
N GLU A 171 6.73 -4.96 2.09
CA GLU A 171 7.43 -4.04 2.98
C GLU A 171 8.90 -3.90 2.61
N LEU A 172 9.61 -5.02 2.45
CA LEU A 172 11.03 -5.02 2.10
C LEU A 172 11.26 -4.33 0.74
N GLN A 173 10.40 -4.57 -0.24
CA GLN A 173 10.46 -3.92 -1.54
C GLN A 173 10.24 -2.41 -1.42
N THR A 174 9.21 -1.99 -0.68
CA THR A 174 8.89 -0.57 -0.47
C THR A 174 9.99 0.15 0.31
N ALA A 175 10.52 -0.50 1.35
CA ALA A 175 11.66 -0.01 2.12
C ALA A 175 12.91 0.10 1.24
N SER A 176 13.18 -0.89 0.39
CA SER A 176 14.31 -0.86 -0.55
C SER A 176 14.21 0.34 -1.49
N PHE A 177 13.07 0.56 -2.13
CA PHE A 177 12.87 1.71 -3.02
C PHE A 177 12.95 3.06 -2.30
N THR A 178 12.64 3.10 -1.01
CA THR A 178 12.70 4.34 -0.22
C THR A 178 14.09 4.62 0.34
N ILE A 179 14.83 3.57 0.75
CA ILE A 179 16.13 3.67 1.41
C ILE A 179 17.25 3.77 0.38
N LEU A 180 17.19 3.02 -0.72
CA LEU A 180 18.23 3.02 -1.75
C LEU A 180 18.58 4.43 -2.27
N PRO A 181 17.61 5.31 -2.59
CA PRO A 181 17.93 6.69 -3.01
C PRO A 181 18.55 7.54 -1.90
N LYS A 182 18.24 7.25 -0.62
CA LYS A 182 18.81 7.98 0.53
C LYS A 182 20.25 7.58 0.82
N ILE A 183 20.61 6.30 0.61
CA ILE A 183 21.99 5.84 0.76
C ILE A 183 22.85 6.34 -0.40
N ALA A 184 22.32 6.29 -1.62
CA ALA A 184 23.03 6.74 -2.82
C ALA A 184 23.38 8.24 -2.81
N THR A 185 22.61 9.07 -2.11
CA THR A 185 22.86 10.51 -1.99
C THR A 185 23.94 10.87 -0.97
N GLY A 186 24.51 9.87 -0.26
CA GLY A 186 25.56 10.09 0.72
C GLY A 186 25.04 10.87 1.93
N PHE A 187 24.76 10.15 3.01
CA PHE A 187 24.56 10.77 4.33
C PHE A 187 25.88 11.43 4.77
N ASN A 188 26.15 12.63 4.27
CA ASN A 188 27.27 13.46 4.67
C ASN A 188 26.95 14.94 4.41
N LYS A 189 25.90 15.44 5.08
CA LYS A 189 25.75 16.78 5.67
C LYS A 189 24.30 17.04 6.08
#